data_AF-A0A7W7YBZ0-F1
#
_entry.id   AF-A0A7W7YBZ0-F1
#
_cell.length_a   1.000
_cell.length_b   1.000
_cell.length_c   1.000
_cell.angle_alpha   90.00
_cell.angle_beta   90.00
_cell.angle_gamma   90.00
#
_symmetry.space_group_name_H-M   'P 1'
#
loop_
_entity.id
_entity.type
_entity.pdbx_description
1 polymer ?
#
loop_
_entity_poly.entity_id
_entity_poly.type
_entity_poly.pdbx_seq_one_letter_code
_entity_poly.pdbx_strand_id
1 'polypeptide(L)'
;MKKFLFLVSSALVFAASSHAATINWGAQNTVGLADASGAALAQGSLVRLGYFTITDSAISTAVASGNMSTLTSSWVSVADTTVGTGTGVAGSFTLTSTPSLSGASLGHQIYLWALNAATVGSATQQAIFYEPSTTNSSWNFPGTNLTSTSIDIEQAKASLGGTYLAGSFQTSNAALTALFSAPTGAVQLQSISVAPEPSRMFLIFAGAGAFLIRRRRL
;
A
#
# COMPACT_ATOMS: atom_id res chain seq x y z
N MET A 1 -12.30 -1.58 67.05
CA MET A 1 -12.85 -0.57 66.12
C MET A 1 -12.23 -0.78 64.75
N LYS A 2 -12.98 -1.38 63.81
CA LYS A 2 -12.53 -1.71 62.45
C LYS A 2 -12.75 -0.48 61.55
N LYS A 3 -11.68 0.11 61.00
CA LYS A 3 -11.77 1.18 60.00
C LYS A 3 -11.74 0.56 58.61
N PHE A 4 -12.88 0.55 57.94
CA PHE A 4 -13.00 0.22 56.52
C PHE A 4 -12.56 1.44 55.70
N LEU A 5 -11.46 1.32 54.97
CA LEU A 5 -10.99 2.31 54.01
C LEU A 5 -11.50 1.87 52.63
N PHE A 6 -12.54 2.54 52.13
CA PHE A 6 -13.03 2.35 50.76
C PHE A 6 -12.19 3.21 49.81
N LEU A 7 -11.30 2.57 49.04
CA LEU A 7 -10.64 3.17 47.89
C LEU A 7 -11.58 3.05 46.68
N VAL A 8 -12.20 4.17 46.29
CA VAL A 8 -12.95 4.26 45.03
C VAL A 8 -11.97 4.60 43.93
N SER A 9 -11.55 3.60 43.15
CA SER A 9 -10.83 3.80 41.90
C SER A 9 -11.81 4.29 40.82
N SER A 10 -11.83 5.59 40.55
CA SER A 10 -12.48 6.13 39.36
C SER A 10 -11.63 5.81 38.13
N ALA A 11 -11.94 4.70 37.45
CA ALA A 11 -11.44 4.44 36.11
C ALA A 11 -12.17 5.38 35.13
N LEU A 12 -11.48 6.45 34.70
CA LEU A 12 -11.96 7.31 33.63
C LEU A 12 -11.84 6.53 32.31
N VAL A 13 -12.94 5.93 31.86
CA VAL A 13 -13.00 5.30 30.53
C VAL A 13 -13.11 6.42 29.50
N PHE A 14 -11.99 6.80 28.89
CA PHE A 14 -12.00 7.64 27.70
C PHE A 14 -12.62 6.81 26.56
N ALA A 15 -13.91 7.05 26.28
CA ALA A 15 -14.54 6.54 25.08
C ALA A 15 -13.88 7.22 23.87
N ALA A 16 -12.96 6.53 23.21
CA ALA A 16 -12.44 6.96 21.92
C ALA A 16 -13.62 6.98 20.92
N SER A 17 -13.93 8.15 20.36
CA SER A 17 -14.97 8.29 19.34
C SER A 17 -14.49 7.65 18.04
N SER A 18 -14.96 6.43 17.76
CA SER A 18 -14.78 5.79 16.46
C SER A 18 -15.63 6.50 15.41
N HIS A 19 -15.01 7.07 14.38
CA HIS A 19 -15.72 7.66 13.25
C HIS A 19 -15.68 6.67 12.10
N ALA A 20 -16.83 6.29 11.56
CA ALA A 20 -16.88 5.51 10.33
C ALA A 20 -16.99 6.47 9.14
N ALA A 21 -16.17 6.27 8.12
CA ALA A 21 -16.27 7.01 6.88
C ALA A 21 -16.37 6.07 5.69
N THR A 22 -17.19 6.41 4.72
CA THR A 22 -17.35 5.64 3.48
C THR A 22 -16.35 6.11 2.44
N ILE A 23 -15.48 5.22 1.99
CA ILE A 23 -14.47 5.49 0.96
C ILE A 23 -14.84 4.66 -0.26
N ASN A 24 -15.13 5.34 -1.36
CA ASN A 24 -15.22 4.70 -2.67
C ASN A 24 -13.85 4.77 -3.33
N TRP A 25 -13.32 3.65 -3.78
CA TRP A 25 -11.98 3.59 -4.33
C TRP A 25 -11.87 2.55 -5.44
N GLY A 26 -11.09 2.88 -6.45
CA GLY A 26 -11.06 2.08 -7.66
C GLY A 26 -9.94 2.44 -8.62
N ALA A 27 -9.84 1.57 -9.62
CA ALA A 27 -9.20 1.82 -10.90
C ALA A 27 -10.21 1.37 -11.95
N GLN A 28 -11.26 2.17 -12.14
CA GLN A 28 -12.33 1.88 -13.07
C GLN A 28 -12.32 2.88 -14.22
N ASN A 29 -12.85 2.47 -15.37
CA ASN A 29 -12.99 3.26 -16.60
C ASN A 29 -11.74 3.30 -17.50
N THR A 30 -10.90 4.32 -17.34
CA THR A 30 -9.94 4.77 -18.37
C THR A 30 -8.49 4.39 -18.04
N VAL A 31 -8.22 4.12 -16.75
CA VAL A 31 -6.90 3.82 -16.22
C VAL A 31 -6.93 2.49 -15.47
N GLY A 32 -6.09 1.55 -15.92
CA GLY A 32 -5.90 0.26 -15.28
C GLY A 32 -4.49 0.09 -14.72
N LEU A 33 -4.34 -0.92 -13.88
CA LEU A 33 -3.06 -1.42 -13.39
C LEU A 33 -2.45 -2.40 -14.40
N ALA A 34 -1.15 -2.26 -14.65
CA ALA A 34 -0.38 -3.15 -15.48
C ALA A 34 0.87 -3.63 -14.74
N ASP A 35 1.36 -4.82 -15.08
CA ASP A 35 2.66 -5.27 -14.61
C ASP A 35 3.81 -4.53 -15.33
N ALA A 36 5.05 -4.81 -14.92
CA ALA A 36 6.24 -4.22 -15.53
C ALA A 36 6.40 -4.54 -17.04
N SER A 37 5.77 -5.60 -17.54
CA SER A 37 5.75 -5.94 -18.97
C SER A 37 4.71 -5.11 -19.76
N GLY A 38 3.83 -4.41 -19.03
CA GLY A 38 2.72 -3.64 -19.59
C GLY A 38 1.43 -4.47 -19.75
N ALA A 39 1.43 -5.75 -19.38
CA ALA A 39 0.22 -6.56 -19.39
C ALA A 39 -0.72 -6.14 -18.25
N ALA A 40 -2.04 -6.29 -18.44
CA ALA A 40 -3.01 -6.00 -17.38
C ALA A 40 -2.69 -6.80 -16.12
N LEU A 41 -2.69 -6.13 -14.97
CA LEU A 41 -2.40 -6.78 -13.70
C LEU A 41 -3.41 -7.92 -13.46
N ALA A 42 -2.91 -9.12 -13.15
CA ALA A 42 -3.76 -10.30 -13.06
C ALA A 42 -4.82 -10.16 -11.96
N GLN A 43 -6.00 -10.73 -12.19
CA GLN A 43 -7.04 -10.82 -11.14
C GLN A 43 -6.51 -11.57 -9.92
N GLY A 44 -6.93 -11.16 -8.73
CA GLY A 44 -6.42 -11.69 -7.47
C GLY A 44 -5.14 -11.03 -6.95
N SER A 45 -4.53 -10.12 -7.74
CA SER A 45 -3.43 -9.27 -7.28
C SER A 45 -3.91 -8.33 -6.17
N LEU A 46 -3.12 -8.16 -5.11
CA LEU A 46 -3.49 -7.39 -3.91
C LEU A 46 -3.47 -5.89 -4.18
N VAL A 47 -4.51 -5.18 -3.73
CA VAL A 47 -4.56 -3.72 -3.69
C VAL A 47 -4.98 -3.28 -2.30
N ARG A 48 -4.24 -2.34 -1.73
CA ARG A 48 -4.38 -1.91 -0.34
C ARG A 48 -4.68 -0.42 -0.29
N LEU A 49 -5.57 -0.04 0.61
CA LEU A 49 -5.91 1.33 0.98
C LEU A 49 -5.42 1.60 2.39
N GLY A 50 -4.69 2.69 2.58
CA GLY A 50 -4.14 3.00 3.90
C GLY A 50 -3.29 4.25 3.92
N TYR A 51 -2.42 4.33 4.92
CA TYR A 51 -1.43 5.39 5.04
C TYR A 51 -0.08 4.84 5.53
N PHE A 52 0.97 5.61 5.28
CA PHE A 52 2.29 5.34 5.82
C PHE A 52 2.56 6.22 7.05
N THR A 53 3.29 5.66 8.03
CA THR A 53 3.78 6.39 9.21
C THR A 53 5.12 7.09 8.97
N ILE A 54 5.61 7.09 7.73
CA ILE A 54 6.86 7.69 7.28
C ILE A 54 6.56 8.77 6.22
N THR A 55 7.53 9.66 5.98
CA THR A 55 7.38 10.75 5.00
C THR A 55 7.41 10.24 3.55
N ASP A 56 6.83 11.00 2.61
CA ASP A 56 6.88 10.70 1.17
C ASP A 56 8.32 10.44 0.66
N SER A 57 9.28 11.22 1.15
CA SER A 57 10.69 11.05 0.82
C SER A 57 11.26 9.70 1.29
N ALA A 58 10.83 9.23 2.46
CA ALA A 58 11.23 7.93 2.99
C ALA A 58 10.55 6.78 2.23
N ILE A 59 9.28 6.95 1.83
CA ILE A 59 8.58 5.99 0.96
C ILE A 59 9.32 5.86 -0.37
N SER A 60 9.63 6.98 -1.04
CA SER A 60 10.36 6.99 -2.31
C SER A 60 11.73 6.30 -2.19
N THR A 61 12.47 6.57 -1.11
CA THR A 61 13.76 5.92 -0.84
C THR A 61 13.60 4.39 -0.64
N ALA A 62 12.57 3.97 0.09
CA ALA A 62 12.29 2.56 0.34
C ALA A 62 11.86 1.83 -0.95
N VAL A 63 11.07 2.47 -1.81
CA VAL A 63 10.74 1.93 -3.14
C VAL A 63 11.99 1.79 -4.00
N ALA A 64 12.79 2.85 -4.11
CA ALA A 64 13.97 2.87 -4.97
C ALA A 64 15.01 1.81 -4.57
N SER A 65 15.08 1.48 -3.28
CA SER A 65 15.95 0.43 -2.73
C SER A 65 15.29 -0.96 -2.66
N GLY A 66 14.03 -1.11 -3.06
CA GLY A 66 13.26 -2.35 -2.92
C GLY A 66 13.06 -2.83 -1.48
N ASN A 67 13.13 -1.92 -0.50
CA ASN A 67 13.05 -2.24 0.93
C ASN A 67 11.60 -2.47 1.37
N MET A 68 11.08 -3.65 1.02
CA MET A 68 9.71 -4.07 1.35
C MET A 68 9.46 -4.14 2.87
N SER A 69 10.50 -4.41 3.66
CA SER A 69 10.40 -4.45 5.13
C SER A 69 10.02 -3.07 5.68
N THR A 70 10.67 -2.01 5.19
CA THR A 70 10.37 -0.64 5.63
C THR A 70 8.96 -0.24 5.25
N LEU A 71 8.56 -0.48 3.99
CA LEU A 71 7.20 -0.19 3.51
C LEU A 71 6.15 -0.96 4.32
N THR A 72 6.34 -2.25 4.56
CA THR A 72 5.37 -3.09 5.29
C THR A 72 5.26 -2.68 6.75
N SER A 73 6.38 -2.41 7.42
CA SER A 73 6.39 -2.03 8.84
C SER A 73 5.82 -0.64 9.14
N SER A 74 5.83 0.25 8.13
CA SER A 74 5.29 1.61 8.24
C SER A 74 3.87 1.74 7.66
N TRP A 75 3.33 0.68 7.06
CA TRP A 75 1.99 0.67 6.47
C TRP A 75 0.93 0.41 7.53
N VAL A 76 -0.08 1.29 7.58
CA VAL A 76 -1.30 1.06 8.34
C VAL A 76 -2.43 0.81 7.36
N SER A 77 -2.93 -0.44 7.35
CA SER A 77 -4.02 -0.86 6.47
C SER A 77 -5.36 -0.32 6.97
N VAL A 78 -6.16 0.19 6.03
CA VAL A 78 -7.53 0.65 6.27
C VAL A 78 -8.52 -0.27 5.58
N ALA A 79 -8.24 -0.65 4.34
CA ALA A 79 -9.00 -1.67 3.62
C ALA A 79 -8.09 -2.37 2.62
N ASP A 80 -8.38 -3.63 2.30
CA ASP A 80 -7.67 -4.41 1.29
C ASP A 80 -8.69 -4.98 0.30
N THR A 81 -8.28 -5.12 -0.96
CA THR A 81 -9.07 -5.73 -2.03
C THR A 81 -8.14 -6.44 -3.01
N THR A 82 -8.72 -7.01 -4.06
CA THR A 82 -7.98 -7.63 -5.16
C THR A 82 -8.38 -7.03 -6.49
N VAL A 83 -7.45 -7.05 -7.45
CA VAL A 83 -7.75 -6.77 -8.85
C VAL A 83 -8.84 -7.73 -9.34
N GLY A 84 -9.79 -7.19 -10.08
CA GLY A 84 -11.00 -7.86 -10.55
C GLY A 84 -12.20 -7.71 -9.59
N THR A 85 -12.00 -7.27 -8.34
CA THR A 85 -13.12 -7.06 -7.42
C THR A 85 -14.05 -5.96 -7.93
N GLY A 86 -15.36 -6.24 -7.97
CA GLY A 86 -16.40 -5.32 -8.42
C GLY A 86 -16.51 -5.14 -9.94
N THR A 87 -15.45 -5.43 -10.70
CA THR A 87 -15.43 -5.27 -12.17
C THR A 87 -15.36 -6.59 -12.93
N GLY A 88 -14.76 -7.64 -12.34
CA GLY A 88 -14.47 -8.92 -13.01
C GLY A 88 -13.38 -8.83 -14.09
N VAL A 89 -12.63 -7.72 -14.16
CA VAL A 89 -11.70 -7.42 -15.25
C VAL A 89 -10.28 -7.22 -14.73
N ALA A 90 -9.29 -7.83 -15.40
CA ALA A 90 -7.88 -7.67 -15.07
C ALA A 90 -7.45 -6.19 -15.15
N GLY A 91 -6.53 -5.78 -14.27
CA GLY A 91 -6.06 -4.40 -14.17
C GLY A 91 -7.07 -3.41 -13.58
N SER A 92 -8.29 -3.81 -13.23
CA SER A 92 -9.31 -2.91 -12.67
C SER A 92 -9.86 -3.42 -11.35
N PHE A 93 -10.44 -2.53 -10.56
CA PHE A 93 -11.20 -2.87 -9.36
C PHE A 93 -12.11 -1.70 -8.98
N THR A 94 -13.18 -1.99 -8.27
CA THR A 94 -14.05 -0.97 -7.66
C THR A 94 -14.56 -1.49 -6.33
N LEU A 95 -14.44 -0.67 -5.28
CA LEU A 95 -14.85 -1.05 -3.95
C LEU A 95 -15.35 0.16 -3.16
N THR A 96 -16.37 -0.09 -2.35
CA THR A 96 -16.80 0.81 -1.28
C THR A 96 -16.39 0.18 0.05
N SER A 97 -15.61 0.91 0.85
CA SER A 97 -15.20 0.47 2.19
C SER A 97 -15.70 1.45 3.23
N THR A 98 -16.12 0.95 4.40
CA THR A 98 -16.56 1.77 5.53
C THR A 98 -15.66 1.56 6.75
N PRO A 99 -14.35 1.86 6.64
CA PRO A 99 -13.44 1.64 7.74
C PRO A 99 -13.86 2.42 8.99
N SER A 100 -13.73 1.77 10.14
CA SER A 100 -13.73 2.48 11.42
C SER A 100 -12.42 3.23 11.54
N LEU A 101 -12.46 4.53 11.30
CA LEU A 101 -11.34 5.43 11.50
C LEU A 101 -11.22 5.72 12.99
N SER A 102 -10.07 5.38 13.56
CA SER A 102 -9.68 5.88 14.87
C SER A 102 -9.04 7.25 14.72
N GLY A 103 -8.92 8.03 15.80
CA GLY A 103 -8.28 9.35 15.76
C GLY A 103 -6.88 9.36 15.12
N ALA A 104 -6.20 8.22 15.10
CA ALA A 104 -4.88 8.05 14.49
C ALA A 104 -4.89 7.97 12.95
N SER A 105 -6.04 7.80 12.29
CA SER A 105 -6.15 7.78 10.82
C SER A 105 -6.81 9.04 10.23
N LEU A 106 -7.43 9.88 11.07
CA LEU A 106 -8.11 11.10 10.62
C LEU A 106 -7.09 12.12 10.11
N GLY A 107 -7.34 12.71 8.94
CA GLY A 107 -6.47 13.76 8.40
C GLY A 107 -5.15 13.26 7.79
N HIS A 108 -4.93 11.94 7.76
CA HIS A 108 -3.77 11.35 7.10
C HIS A 108 -3.97 11.28 5.58
N GLN A 109 -2.87 11.51 4.85
CA GLN A 109 -2.80 11.29 3.41
C GLN A 109 -3.14 9.83 3.08
N ILE A 110 -4.03 9.65 2.11
CA ILE A 110 -4.40 8.35 1.58
C ILE A 110 -3.36 7.91 0.55
N TYR A 111 -2.99 6.63 0.62
CA TYR A 111 -2.21 5.95 -0.38
C TYR A 111 -2.96 4.70 -0.85
N LEU A 112 -2.79 4.38 -2.13
CA LEU A 112 -3.10 3.06 -2.66
C LEU A 112 -1.81 2.31 -2.92
N TRP A 113 -1.77 1.03 -2.54
CA TRP A 113 -0.62 0.17 -2.75
C TRP A 113 -1.03 -1.08 -3.49
N ALA A 114 -0.65 -1.18 -4.76
CA ALA A 114 -0.91 -2.35 -5.61
C ALA A 114 0.33 -3.25 -5.66
N LEU A 115 0.10 -4.56 -5.62
CA LEU A 115 1.12 -5.59 -5.69
C LEU A 115 0.69 -6.67 -6.69
N ASN A 116 1.64 -7.23 -7.45
CA ASN A 116 1.34 -8.25 -8.47
C ASN A 116 1.13 -9.67 -7.94
N ALA A 117 0.74 -9.80 -6.66
CA ALA A 117 0.48 -11.08 -6.03
C ALA A 117 -0.62 -10.93 -4.97
N ALA A 118 -1.21 -12.04 -4.54
CA ALA A 118 -2.30 -12.03 -3.55
C ALA A 118 -1.83 -11.65 -2.13
N THR A 119 -0.52 -11.69 -1.85
CA THR A 119 0.06 -11.31 -0.56
C THR A 119 1.31 -10.49 -0.73
N VAL A 120 1.65 -9.69 0.28
CA VAL A 120 2.87 -8.87 0.29
C VAL A 120 4.14 -9.72 0.16
N GLY A 121 4.20 -10.86 0.86
CA GLY A 121 5.38 -11.73 0.84
C GLY A 121 5.64 -12.44 -0.50
N SER A 122 4.63 -12.56 -1.35
CA SER A 122 4.73 -13.17 -2.69
C SER A 122 4.92 -12.13 -3.81
N ALA A 123 4.85 -10.83 -3.50
CA ALA A 123 4.90 -9.79 -4.50
C ALA A 123 6.32 -9.63 -5.07
N THR A 124 6.41 -9.54 -6.39
CA THR A 124 7.66 -9.27 -7.12
C THR A 124 7.64 -7.90 -7.81
N GLN A 125 6.49 -7.24 -7.85
CA GLN A 125 6.31 -5.89 -8.36
C GLN A 125 5.31 -5.13 -7.48
N GLN A 126 5.46 -3.80 -7.41
CA GLN A 126 4.56 -2.93 -6.65
C GLN A 126 4.38 -1.55 -7.30
N ALA A 127 3.27 -0.89 -6.96
CA ALA A 127 3.03 0.51 -7.25
C ALA A 127 2.36 1.19 -6.04
N ILE A 128 2.84 2.38 -5.67
CA ILE A 128 2.27 3.20 -4.59
C ILE A 128 1.79 4.51 -5.19
N PHE A 129 0.49 4.73 -5.07
CA PHE A 129 -0.23 5.87 -5.61
C PHE A 129 -0.66 6.79 -4.48
N TYR A 130 -0.53 8.08 -4.72
CA TYR A 130 -1.09 9.12 -3.88
C TYR A 130 -1.37 10.35 -4.72
N GLU A 131 -2.19 11.24 -4.18
CA GLU A 131 -2.46 12.55 -4.74
C GLU A 131 -2.39 13.52 -3.57
N PRO A 132 -1.51 14.54 -3.59
CA PRO A 132 -1.40 15.48 -2.49
C PRO A 132 -2.75 16.07 -2.12
N SER A 133 -3.10 16.04 -0.83
CA SER A 133 -4.39 16.56 -0.36
C SER A 133 -4.58 18.06 -0.64
N THR A 134 -3.48 18.80 -0.86
CA THR A 134 -3.49 20.20 -1.30
C THR A 134 -4.04 20.38 -2.72
N THR A 135 -3.97 19.33 -3.53
CA THR A 135 -4.43 19.31 -4.92
C THR A 135 -5.79 18.64 -5.03
N ASN A 136 -6.00 17.52 -4.33
CA ASN A 136 -7.30 16.85 -4.21
C ASN A 136 -7.55 16.42 -2.76
N SER A 137 -8.41 17.15 -2.06
CA SER A 137 -8.75 16.87 -0.66
C SER A 137 -9.44 15.51 -0.45
N SER A 138 -9.96 14.89 -1.52
CA SER A 138 -10.56 13.54 -1.46
C SER A 138 -9.54 12.46 -1.11
N TRP A 139 -8.25 12.71 -1.36
CA TRP A 139 -7.12 11.83 -1.01
C TRP A 139 -6.59 12.06 0.41
N ASN A 140 -7.38 12.69 1.26
CA ASN A 140 -7.14 12.71 2.69
C ASN A 140 -8.26 11.93 3.40
N PHE A 141 -7.91 11.13 4.41
CA PHE A 141 -8.92 10.49 5.23
C PHE A 141 -9.83 11.56 5.85
N PRO A 142 -11.15 11.46 5.63
CA PRO A 142 -12.06 12.50 6.04
C PRO A 142 -11.97 12.76 7.54
N GLY A 143 -11.91 14.05 7.90
CA GLY A 143 -11.96 14.47 9.30
C GLY A 143 -13.35 14.24 9.91
N THR A 144 -13.55 14.69 11.15
CA THR A 144 -14.77 14.44 11.94
C THR A 144 -16.08 14.92 11.32
N ASN A 145 -16.02 15.75 10.27
CA ASN A 145 -17.19 16.39 9.64
C ASN A 145 -17.55 15.82 8.27
N LEU A 146 -16.74 14.91 7.71
CA LEU A 146 -16.98 14.29 6.41
C LEU A 146 -17.25 12.80 6.62
N THR A 147 -18.39 12.32 6.11
CA THR A 147 -18.80 10.93 6.24
C THR A 147 -18.44 10.08 5.02
N SER A 148 -17.99 10.70 3.92
CA SER A 148 -17.55 9.98 2.74
C SER A 148 -16.51 10.72 1.89
N THR A 149 -15.73 9.95 1.14
CA THR A 149 -14.84 10.43 0.08
C THR A 149 -14.78 9.42 -1.07
N SER A 150 -14.33 9.86 -2.24
CA SER A 150 -14.10 9.00 -3.40
C SER A 150 -12.73 9.29 -4.00
N ILE A 151 -11.94 8.24 -4.20
CA ILE A 151 -10.63 8.30 -4.86
C ILE A 151 -10.64 7.35 -6.05
N ASP A 152 -9.91 7.70 -7.10
CA ASP A 152 -9.69 6.79 -8.23
C ASP A 152 -8.26 6.98 -8.74
N ILE A 153 -7.61 5.91 -9.20
CA ILE A 153 -6.24 5.96 -9.72
C ILE A 153 -6.10 6.99 -10.86
N GLU A 154 -7.15 7.22 -11.65
CA GLU A 154 -7.15 8.28 -12.67
C GLU A 154 -6.95 9.68 -12.08
N GLN A 155 -7.38 9.93 -10.84
CA GLN A 155 -7.19 11.23 -10.20
C GLN A 155 -5.71 11.47 -9.87
N ALA A 156 -5.01 10.45 -9.38
CA ALA A 156 -3.56 10.50 -9.14
C ALA A 156 -2.74 10.73 -10.43
N LYS A 157 -3.33 10.44 -11.61
CA LYS A 157 -2.74 10.75 -12.92
C LYS A 157 -2.75 12.23 -13.25
N ALA A 158 -3.87 12.89 -12.96
CA ALA A 158 -4.25 14.14 -13.59
C ALA A 158 -3.53 15.37 -13.03
N SER A 159 -3.00 15.29 -11.80
CA SER A 159 -2.60 16.51 -11.07
C SER A 159 -1.13 16.94 -11.22
N LEU A 160 -0.21 16.06 -11.62
CA LEU A 160 1.23 16.34 -11.57
C LEU A 160 2.06 15.74 -12.73
N GLY A 161 1.49 15.49 -13.91
CA GLY A 161 2.27 14.82 -14.96
C GLY A 161 2.87 13.48 -14.50
N GLY A 162 2.20 12.80 -13.55
CA GLY A 162 2.54 11.48 -13.01
C GLY A 162 3.71 11.47 -12.02
N THR A 163 3.51 11.94 -10.78
CA THR A 163 4.45 11.62 -9.69
C THR A 163 3.97 10.38 -8.96
N TYR A 164 4.50 9.23 -9.34
CA TYR A 164 4.31 8.00 -8.58
C TYR A 164 5.49 7.79 -7.65
N LEU A 165 5.20 7.35 -6.44
CA LEU A 165 6.28 6.88 -5.56
C LEU A 165 6.85 5.56 -6.08
N ALA A 166 6.06 4.78 -6.82
CA ALA A 166 6.47 3.59 -7.59
C ALA A 166 5.53 3.36 -8.80
N GLY A 167 6.10 3.20 -10.00
CA GLY A 167 5.38 2.87 -11.25
C GLY A 167 5.39 3.95 -12.35
N SER A 168 4.85 3.67 -13.54
CA SER A 168 4.79 4.60 -14.68
C SER A 168 3.53 4.47 -15.53
N PHE A 169 2.98 5.57 -16.07
CA PHE A 169 1.88 5.53 -17.04
C PHE A 169 2.40 5.10 -18.42
N GLN A 170 1.93 3.96 -18.93
CA GLN A 170 2.00 3.59 -20.35
C GLN A 170 0.90 4.33 -21.11
N THR A 171 1.25 5.13 -22.11
CA THR A 171 0.28 5.90 -22.90
C THR A 171 -0.48 5.07 -23.94
N SER A 172 -0.09 3.82 -24.20
CA SER A 172 -0.79 2.97 -25.18
C SER A 172 -0.35 1.50 -25.12
N ASN A 173 -1.13 0.64 -24.45
CA ASN A 173 -1.05 -0.80 -24.69
C ASN A 173 -2.37 -1.29 -25.30
N ALA A 174 -2.32 -1.84 -26.50
CA ALA A 174 -3.47 -2.35 -27.24
C ALA A 174 -4.29 -3.39 -26.46
N ALA A 175 -3.65 -4.20 -25.61
CA ALA A 175 -4.34 -5.19 -24.77
C ALA A 175 -5.22 -4.53 -23.69
N LEU A 176 -4.77 -3.39 -23.15
CA LEU A 176 -5.52 -2.62 -22.16
C LEU A 176 -6.57 -1.72 -22.81
N THR A 177 -6.28 -1.18 -23.99
CA THR A 177 -7.26 -0.45 -24.81
C THR A 177 -8.44 -1.34 -25.24
N ALA A 178 -8.23 -2.65 -25.38
CA ALA A 178 -9.33 -3.59 -25.65
C ALA A 178 -10.19 -3.90 -24.41
N LEU A 179 -9.61 -3.81 -23.21
CA LEU A 179 -10.31 -4.06 -21.94
C LEU A 179 -11.06 -2.83 -21.41
N PHE A 180 -10.62 -1.63 -21.79
CA PHE A 180 -11.16 -0.36 -21.32
C PHE A 180 -11.63 0.48 -22.50
N SER A 181 -12.86 1.00 -22.48
CA SER A 181 -13.48 1.73 -23.60
C SER A 181 -12.86 3.12 -23.95
N ALA A 182 -11.60 3.36 -23.57
CA ALA A 182 -10.73 4.54 -23.75
C ALA A 182 -11.12 5.82 -22.94
N PRO A 183 -10.16 6.64 -22.43
CA PRO A 183 -8.80 6.90 -22.96
C PRO A 183 -7.58 6.46 -22.10
N THR A 184 -6.59 5.92 -22.84
CA THR A 184 -5.11 5.92 -22.66
C THR A 184 -4.52 6.06 -21.25
N GLY A 185 -3.81 5.03 -20.78
CA GLY A 185 -2.95 5.12 -19.60
C GLY A 185 -3.01 3.85 -18.73
N ALA A 186 -1.95 3.06 -18.63
CA ALA A 186 -1.88 2.01 -17.62
C ALA A 186 -0.70 2.22 -16.70
N VAL A 187 -0.87 2.04 -15.40
CA VAL A 187 0.26 2.19 -14.46
C VAL A 187 1.01 0.90 -14.36
N GLN A 188 2.26 0.88 -14.82
CA GLN A 188 3.16 -0.24 -14.67
C GLN A 188 3.66 -0.32 -13.24
N LEU A 189 3.55 -1.48 -12.62
CA LEU A 189 4.21 -1.76 -11.36
C LEU A 189 5.72 -1.83 -11.57
N GLN A 190 6.49 -1.32 -10.60
CA GLN A 190 7.94 -1.41 -10.59
C GLN A 190 8.38 -2.73 -9.95
N SER A 191 9.41 -3.37 -10.52
CA SER A 191 10.04 -4.54 -9.91
C SER A 191 10.55 -4.23 -8.51
N ILE A 192 10.25 -5.12 -7.58
CA ILE A 192 10.87 -5.13 -6.25
C ILE A 192 12.25 -5.73 -6.46
N SER A 193 13.32 -4.96 -6.26
CA SER A 193 14.67 -5.54 -6.28
C SER A 193 14.72 -6.55 -5.14
N VAL A 194 14.83 -7.83 -5.50
CA VAL A 194 15.14 -8.88 -4.53
C VAL A 194 16.46 -8.47 -3.89
N ALA A 195 16.44 -8.15 -2.60
CA ALA A 195 17.66 -7.93 -1.85
C ALA A 195 18.56 -9.14 -2.14
N PRO A 196 19.83 -8.95 -2.56
CA PRO A 196 20.72 -10.07 -2.85
C PRO A 196 20.65 -11.04 -1.68
N GLU A 197 20.17 -12.27 -1.92
CA GLU A 197 20.19 -13.27 -0.87
C GLU A 197 21.62 -13.30 -0.33
N PRO A 198 21.85 -13.25 0.99
CA PRO A 198 23.19 -13.40 1.53
C PRO A 198 23.72 -14.70 0.96
N SER A 199 24.70 -14.58 0.06
CA SER A 199 25.12 -15.67 -0.80
C SER A 199 25.37 -16.91 0.06
N ARG A 200 24.73 -18.04 -0.26
CA ARG A 200 24.91 -19.30 0.50
C ARG A 200 26.39 -19.69 0.62
N MET A 201 27.20 -19.22 -0.33
CA MET A 201 28.67 -19.27 -0.30
C MET A 201 29.26 -18.61 0.94
N PHE A 202 28.80 -17.44 1.36
CA PHE A 202 29.28 -16.75 2.56
C PHE A 202 29.01 -17.59 3.82
N LEU A 203 27.87 -18.28 3.90
CA LEU A 203 27.52 -19.15 5.02
C LEU A 203 28.38 -20.42 5.05
N ILE A 204 28.72 -20.97 3.87
CA ILE A 204 29.65 -22.10 3.75
C ILE A 204 31.08 -21.68 4.15
N PHE A 205 31.56 -20.51 3.72
CA PHE A 205 32.90 -20.01 4.07
C PHE A 205 33.02 -19.63 5.54
N ALA A 206 31.99 -19.01 6.14
CA ALA A 206 31.95 -18.71 7.56
C ALA A 206 31.93 -20.00 8.41
N GLY A 207 31.16 -21.02 7.98
CA GLY A 207 31.14 -22.34 8.62
C GLY A 207 32.49 -23.08 8.54
N ALA A 208 33.14 -23.05 7.38
CA ALA A 208 34.45 -23.70 7.18
C ALA A 208 35.57 -23.01 7.99
N GLY A 209 35.55 -21.67 8.08
CA GLY A 209 36.50 -20.91 8.89
C GLY A 209 36.40 -21.24 10.39
N ALA A 210 35.18 -21.35 10.92
CA ALA A 210 34.96 -21.74 12.31
C ALA A 210 35.45 -23.17 12.61
N PHE A 211 35.29 -24.10 11.65
CA PHE A 211 35.76 -25.48 11.79
C PHE A 211 37.29 -25.59 11.79
N LEU A 212 37.98 -24.79 10.96
CA LEU A 212 39.44 -24.74 10.92
C LEU A 212 40.05 -24.11 12.17
N ILE A 213 39.39 -23.10 12.76
CA ILE A 213 39.84 -22.50 14.02
C ILE A 213 39.68 -23.49 15.19
N ARG A 214 38.63 -24.32 15.20
CA ARG A 214 38.43 -25.34 16.23
C ARG A 214 39.51 -26.43 16.20
N ARG A 215 40.04 -26.77 15.02
CA ARG A 215 41.03 -27.84 14.85
C ARG A 215 42.46 -27.47 15.26
N ARG A 216 42.75 -26.17 15.47
CA ARG A 216 44.06 -25.68 15.96
C ARG A 216 44.16 -25.57 17.49
N ARG A 217 43.10 -25.89 18.24
CA ARG A 217 43.05 -25.81 19.71
C ARG A 217 42.97 -27.17 20.42
N LEU A 218 43.17 -28.26 19.69
CA LEU A 218 43.39 -29.61 20.22
C LEU A 218 44.81 -30.03 19.83
#